data_AF-A0A4U1CG28-F1
#
_entry.id   AF-A0A4U1CG28-F1
#
_cell.length_a   1.000
_cell.length_b   1.000
_cell.length_c   1.000
_cell.angle_alpha   90.00
_cell.angle_beta   90.00
_cell.angle_gamma   90.00
#
_symmetry.space_group_name_H-M   'P 1'
#
loop_
_entity.id
_entity.type
_entity.pdbx_description
1 polymer ?
#
loop_
_entity_poly.entity_id
_entity_poly.type
_entity_poly.pdbx_seq_one_letter_code
_entity_poly.pdbx_strand_id
1 'polypeptide(L)'
;MKKIALLLLMGTAMLSCRKDREKSDCNKMCTLDYRSVGIRFVDKNGAPTEVTGFSVVNQRTGEKVYASSAATINMIKGGFLVADDGNLRNLSEAGDNLKVTGTSVETNQTKSAVLKISGGKCACHIAKLSGPDQIAFD
;
A
#
# COMPACT_ATOMS: atom_id res chain seq x y z
N MET A 1 43.27 -26.90 27.25
CA MET A 1 41.79 -27.04 27.26
C MET A 1 41.02 -25.85 27.86
N LYS A 2 41.64 -24.90 28.58
CA LYS A 2 40.93 -23.71 29.15
C LYS A 2 40.60 -22.58 28.16
N LYS A 3 41.27 -22.50 27.00
CA LYS A 3 41.09 -21.40 26.02
C LYS A 3 39.92 -21.62 25.04
N ILE A 4 39.47 -22.86 24.87
CA ILE A 4 38.35 -23.20 23.96
C ILE A 4 37.00 -22.91 24.63
N ALA A 5 36.91 -23.08 25.96
CA ALA A 5 35.71 -22.75 26.72
C ALA A 5 35.34 -21.26 26.67
N LEU A 6 36.34 -20.37 26.53
CA LEU A 6 36.12 -18.92 26.47
C LEU A 6 35.56 -18.46 25.11
N LEU A 7 35.90 -19.15 24.03
CA LEU A 7 35.44 -18.85 22.66
C LEU A 7 33.98 -19.30 22.44
N LEU A 8 33.55 -20.37 23.08
CA LEU A 8 32.17 -20.86 23.01
C LEU A 8 31.17 -19.97 23.77
N LEU A 9 31.60 -19.25 24.81
CA LEU A 9 30.73 -18.35 25.58
C LEU A 9 30.40 -17.04 24.82
N MET A 10 31.24 -16.62 23.86
CA MET A 10 31.05 -15.36 23.14
C MET A 10 30.13 -15.49 21.91
N GLY A 11 29.89 -16.71 21.43
CA GLY A 11 29.05 -16.97 20.25
C GLY A 11 27.53 -17.00 20.52
N THR A 12 27.09 -17.16 21.77
CA THR A 12 25.66 -17.29 22.10
C THR A 12 24.96 -15.97 22.42
N ALA A 13 25.71 -14.87 22.56
CA ALA A 13 25.16 -13.56 22.88
C ALA A 13 24.38 -12.89 21.72
N MET A 14 24.52 -13.37 20.48
CA MET A 14 23.82 -12.77 19.33
C MET A 14 22.45 -13.40 19.00
N LEU A 15 22.00 -14.42 19.76
CA LEU A 15 20.70 -15.07 19.54
C LEU A 15 19.56 -14.53 20.43
N SER A 16 19.81 -13.50 21.24
CA SER A 16 18.81 -12.97 22.18
C SER A 16 17.95 -11.81 21.66
N CYS A 17 18.09 -11.39 20.39
CA CYS A 17 17.10 -10.48 19.79
C CYS A 17 15.84 -11.25 19.39
N ARG A 18 15.12 -11.80 20.38
CA ARG A 18 13.68 -12.01 20.22
C ARG A 18 13.07 -10.63 20.31
N LYS A 19 12.66 -10.09 19.15
CA LYS A 19 11.83 -8.89 19.10
C LYS A 19 10.58 -9.21 19.92
N ASP A 20 10.52 -8.68 21.14
CA ASP A 20 9.37 -8.85 22.00
C ASP A 20 8.15 -8.46 21.18
N ARG A 21 7.24 -9.41 21.02
CA ARG A 21 5.89 -9.10 20.57
C ARG A 21 5.22 -8.43 21.77
N GLU A 22 5.56 -7.17 22.02
CA GLU A 22 4.67 -6.30 22.77
C GLU A 22 3.29 -6.49 22.14
N LYS A 23 2.32 -6.90 22.96
CA LYS A 23 0.92 -6.65 22.63
C LYS A 23 0.86 -5.17 22.35
N SER A 24 0.79 -4.77 21.08
CA SER A 24 0.70 -3.35 20.77
C SER A 24 -0.65 -2.86 21.28
N ASP A 25 -0.63 -2.29 22.48
CA ASP A 25 -1.70 -1.44 22.98
C ASP A 25 -1.59 -0.18 22.14
N CYS A 26 -2.31 -0.18 21.01
CA CYS A 26 -2.42 0.96 20.11
C CYS A 26 -3.25 2.08 20.76
N ASN A 27 -2.82 2.57 21.93
CA ASN A 27 -3.43 3.67 22.67
C ASN A 27 -3.11 4.99 21.94
N LYS A 28 -3.85 5.26 20.87
CA LYS A 28 -3.77 6.51 20.11
C LYS A 28 -5.17 7.10 19.96
N MET A 29 -5.29 8.41 20.20
CA MET A 29 -6.47 9.16 19.82
C MET A 29 -6.41 9.44 18.31
N CYS A 30 -7.43 9.03 17.58
CA CYS A 30 -7.55 9.24 16.14
C CYS A 30 -8.55 10.36 15.84
N THR A 31 -8.33 11.09 14.74
CA THR A 31 -9.31 12.03 14.20
C THR A 31 -10.50 11.28 13.60
N LEU A 32 -11.64 11.97 13.45
CA LEU A 32 -12.84 11.42 12.77
C LEU A 32 -12.74 11.51 11.24
N ASP A 33 -11.60 11.93 10.71
CA ASP A 33 -11.35 12.03 9.27
C ASP A 33 -11.44 10.65 8.60
N TYR A 34 -11.91 10.61 7.37
CA TYR A 34 -11.82 9.43 6.52
C TYR A 34 -10.86 9.70 5.38
N ARG A 35 -9.76 8.94 5.29
CA ARG A 35 -8.74 9.13 4.25
C ARG A 35 -8.87 8.08 3.16
N SER A 36 -8.55 8.54 1.95
CA SER A 36 -8.50 7.70 0.76
C SER A 36 -7.35 8.13 -0.14
N VAL A 37 -6.82 7.18 -0.90
CA VAL A 37 -5.76 7.40 -1.88
C VAL A 37 -6.33 7.06 -3.24
N GLY A 38 -6.37 8.07 -4.11
CA GLY A 38 -6.80 7.93 -5.50
C GLY A 38 -5.65 7.97 -6.49
N ILE A 39 -5.96 7.66 -7.74
CA ILE A 39 -5.07 7.77 -8.89
C ILE A 39 -5.86 8.20 -10.12
N ARG A 40 -5.23 8.97 -11.01
CA ARG A 40 -5.83 9.40 -12.28
C ARG A 40 -5.22 8.69 -13.48
N PHE A 41 -6.03 8.18 -14.39
CA PHE A 41 -5.61 7.78 -15.71
C PHE A 41 -5.86 8.93 -16.69
N VAL A 42 -4.82 9.29 -17.44
CA VAL A 42 -4.86 10.40 -18.40
C VAL A 42 -4.36 9.98 -19.77
N ASP A 43 -4.83 10.64 -20.81
CA ASP A 43 -4.30 10.52 -22.16
C ASP A 43 -2.92 11.20 -22.28
N LYS A 44 -2.34 11.16 -23.48
CA LYS A 44 -1.05 11.80 -23.80
C LYS A 44 -1.03 13.32 -23.61
N ASN A 45 -2.20 13.96 -23.57
CA ASN A 45 -2.37 15.40 -23.38
C ASN A 45 -2.63 15.74 -21.90
N GLY A 46 -2.71 14.75 -21.02
CA GLY A 46 -3.04 14.93 -19.61
C GLY A 46 -4.54 15.03 -19.31
N ALA A 47 -5.41 14.81 -20.29
CA ALA A 47 -6.86 14.81 -20.10
C ALA A 47 -7.33 13.47 -19.50
N PRO A 48 -8.33 13.45 -18.59
CA PRO A 48 -8.81 12.20 -18.01
C PRO A 48 -9.37 11.23 -19.06
N THR A 49 -8.93 9.98 -19.02
CA THR A 49 -9.33 8.95 -20.01
C THR A 49 -9.99 7.75 -19.34
N GLU A 50 -10.82 7.05 -20.09
CA GLU A 50 -11.55 5.87 -19.61
C GLU A 50 -10.64 4.64 -19.62
N VAL A 51 -10.73 3.83 -18.57
CA VAL A 51 -9.99 2.56 -18.47
C VAL A 51 -10.89 1.41 -18.07
N THR A 52 -10.58 0.24 -18.61
CA THR A 52 -11.16 -1.05 -18.22
C THR A 52 -10.12 -1.88 -17.48
N GLY A 53 -10.58 -2.96 -16.84
CA GLY A 53 -9.67 -3.89 -16.14
C GLY A 53 -8.93 -3.27 -14.96
N PHE A 54 -9.47 -2.18 -14.37
CA PHE A 54 -8.86 -1.54 -13.21
C PHE A 54 -8.67 -2.56 -12.08
N SER A 55 -7.46 -2.62 -11.55
CA SER A 55 -7.13 -3.50 -10.44
C SER A 55 -6.02 -2.94 -9.57
N VAL A 56 -6.11 -3.26 -8.28
CA VAL A 56 -5.10 -2.95 -7.27
C VAL A 56 -4.70 -4.24 -6.59
N VAL A 57 -3.41 -4.56 -6.59
CA VAL A 57 -2.88 -5.79 -5.98
C VAL A 57 -1.80 -5.41 -4.97
N ASN A 58 -1.95 -5.87 -3.73
CA ASN A 58 -0.90 -5.76 -2.73
C ASN A 58 0.21 -6.75 -3.06
N GLN A 59 1.40 -6.26 -3.40
CA GLN A 59 2.51 -7.10 -3.83
C GLN A 59 3.11 -7.94 -2.69
N ARG A 60 2.86 -7.57 -1.41
CA ARG A 60 3.29 -8.36 -0.26
C ARG A 60 2.43 -9.60 -0.05
N THR A 61 1.11 -9.49 -0.25
CA THR A 61 0.16 -10.59 0.01
C THR A 61 -0.32 -11.29 -1.26
N GLY A 62 -0.18 -10.66 -2.42
CA GLY A 62 -0.77 -11.12 -3.69
C GLY A 62 -2.28 -10.88 -3.79
N GLU A 63 -2.90 -10.31 -2.77
CA GLU A 63 -4.35 -10.13 -2.71
C GLU A 63 -4.80 -8.87 -3.46
N LYS A 64 -5.99 -8.92 -4.03
CA LYS A 64 -6.67 -7.74 -4.56
C LYS A 64 -7.10 -6.83 -3.41
N VAL A 65 -6.87 -5.53 -3.58
CA VAL A 65 -7.33 -4.50 -2.66
C VAL A 65 -8.59 -3.87 -3.23
N TYR A 66 -9.62 -3.74 -2.40
CA TYR A 66 -10.86 -3.08 -2.74
C TYR A 66 -11.10 -1.94 -1.76
N ALA A 67 -11.10 -0.70 -2.25
CA ALA A 67 -11.53 0.45 -1.47
C ALA A 67 -13.05 0.38 -1.29
N SER A 68 -13.54 0.46 -0.05
CA SER A 68 -14.97 0.37 0.25
C SER A 68 -15.77 1.52 -0.38
N SER A 69 -15.12 2.67 -0.57
CA SER A 69 -15.68 3.86 -1.19
C SER A 69 -15.52 3.92 -2.72
N ALA A 70 -15.03 2.85 -3.36
CA ALA A 70 -14.75 2.80 -4.80
C ALA A 70 -15.96 3.14 -5.68
N ALA A 71 -17.18 2.78 -5.25
CA ALA A 71 -18.40 3.04 -6.01
C ALA A 71 -18.67 4.55 -6.23
N THR A 72 -18.19 5.43 -5.35
CA THR A 72 -18.46 6.87 -5.43
C THR A 72 -17.42 7.61 -6.27
N ILE A 73 -16.13 7.27 -6.15
CA ILE A 73 -15.06 8.00 -6.87
C ILE A 73 -14.89 7.52 -8.31
N ASN A 74 -15.20 6.25 -8.61
CA ASN A 74 -15.13 5.73 -9.98
C ASN A 74 -16.14 6.40 -10.95
N MET A 75 -17.00 7.30 -10.45
CA MET A 75 -17.89 8.12 -11.28
C MET A 75 -17.16 9.29 -12.00
N ILE A 76 -15.93 9.61 -11.58
CA ILE A 76 -15.10 10.63 -12.23
C ILE A 76 -14.31 9.96 -13.36
N LYS A 77 -14.47 10.42 -14.61
CA LYS A 77 -13.72 9.88 -15.76
C LYS A 77 -12.22 9.85 -15.44
N GLY A 78 -11.61 8.67 -15.55
CA GLY A 78 -10.19 8.44 -15.28
C GLY A 78 -9.78 8.46 -13.80
N GLY A 79 -10.67 8.80 -12.86
CA GLY A 79 -10.38 8.80 -11.43
C GLY A 79 -10.74 7.48 -10.76
N PHE A 80 -9.81 6.89 -10.00
CA PHE A 80 -10.03 5.62 -9.31
C PHE A 80 -9.50 5.67 -7.89
N LEU A 81 -10.19 4.99 -6.97
CA LEU A 81 -9.67 4.74 -5.63
C LEU A 81 -8.75 3.53 -5.60
N VAL A 82 -7.58 3.72 -4.99
CA VAL A 82 -6.58 2.68 -4.79
C VAL A 82 -6.78 1.99 -3.44
N ALA A 83 -6.97 2.77 -2.38
CA ALA A 83 -7.25 2.28 -1.03
C ALA A 83 -7.95 3.38 -0.21
N ASP A 84 -8.64 2.97 0.85
CA ASP A 84 -9.19 3.86 1.86
C ASP A 84 -8.97 3.33 3.28
N ASP A 85 -9.42 4.06 4.30
CA ASP A 85 -9.28 3.64 5.70
C ASP A 85 -9.93 2.28 5.99
N GLY A 86 -10.86 1.81 5.16
CA GLY A 86 -11.40 0.45 5.23
C GLY A 86 -10.33 -0.62 5.01
N ASN A 87 -9.23 -0.29 4.34
CA ASN A 87 -8.10 -1.19 4.08
C ASN A 87 -7.00 -1.15 5.15
N LEU A 88 -7.15 -0.34 6.21
CA LEU A 88 -6.12 -0.13 7.25
C LEU A 88 -5.47 -1.44 7.72
N ARG A 89 -6.28 -2.44 8.08
CA ARG A 89 -5.79 -3.70 8.67
C ARG A 89 -5.14 -4.65 7.66
N ASN A 90 -5.35 -4.42 6.37
CA ASN A 90 -4.76 -5.22 5.29
C ASN A 90 -3.39 -4.69 4.85
N LEU A 91 -3.05 -3.47 5.27
CA LEU A 91 -1.78 -2.81 4.98
C LEU A 91 -0.80 -2.92 6.15
N SER A 92 0.50 -2.86 5.86
CA SER A 92 1.54 -2.80 6.89
C SER A 92 1.83 -1.37 7.35
N GLU A 93 2.34 -1.21 8.57
CA GLU A 93 2.78 0.08 9.11
C GLU A 93 3.97 0.67 8.34
N ALA A 94 4.85 -0.19 7.82
CA ALA A 94 5.99 0.22 6.98
C ALA A 94 5.59 0.61 5.54
N GLY A 95 4.32 0.41 5.17
CA GLY A 95 3.80 0.59 3.85
C GLY A 95 3.96 -0.62 2.94
N ASP A 96 2.90 -0.95 2.22
CA ASP A 96 2.88 -1.99 1.20
C ASP A 96 2.90 -1.38 -0.19
N ASN A 97 3.57 -2.07 -1.12
CA ASN A 97 3.54 -1.73 -2.53
C ASN A 97 2.25 -2.26 -3.15
N LEU A 98 1.40 -1.34 -3.60
CA LEU A 98 0.17 -1.64 -4.32
C LEU A 98 0.39 -1.39 -5.81
N LYS A 99 0.34 -2.47 -6.60
CA LYS A 99 0.39 -2.37 -8.05
C LYS A 99 -1.00 -2.01 -8.56
N VAL A 100 -1.12 -0.83 -9.13
CA VAL A 100 -2.32 -0.36 -9.83
C VAL A 100 -2.16 -0.67 -11.31
N THR A 101 -3.20 -1.21 -11.95
CA THR A 101 -3.22 -1.51 -13.39
C THR A 101 -4.53 -1.03 -14.00
N GLY A 102 -4.48 -0.52 -15.23
CA GLY A 102 -5.64 -0.20 -16.04
C GLY A 102 -5.33 -0.24 -17.53
N THR A 103 -6.34 -0.51 -18.34
CA THR A 103 -6.25 -0.60 -19.80
C THR A 103 -7.06 0.53 -20.43
N SER A 104 -6.41 1.41 -21.19
CA SER A 104 -7.08 2.48 -21.94
C SER A 104 -8.10 1.89 -22.90
N VAL A 105 -9.33 2.39 -22.88
CA VAL A 105 -10.38 2.02 -23.84
C VAL A 105 -10.06 2.54 -25.24
N GLU A 106 -9.42 3.70 -25.33
CA GLU A 106 -9.12 4.38 -26.60
C GLU A 106 -7.94 3.73 -27.34
N THR A 107 -6.89 3.34 -26.61
CA THR A 107 -5.64 2.83 -27.22
C THR A 107 -5.41 1.34 -27.00
N ASN A 108 -6.24 0.66 -26.20
CA ASN A 108 -6.03 -0.72 -25.71
C ASN A 108 -4.71 -0.93 -24.96
N GLN A 109 -4.00 0.15 -24.63
CA GLN A 109 -2.74 0.07 -23.91
C GLN A 109 -3.01 -0.24 -22.44
N THR A 110 -2.30 -1.24 -21.89
CA THR A 110 -2.31 -1.51 -20.45
C THR A 110 -1.09 -0.87 -19.80
N LYS A 111 -1.32 -0.05 -18.77
CA LYS A 111 -0.25 0.54 -17.95
C LYS A 111 -0.45 0.21 -16.48
N SER A 112 0.67 0.19 -15.77
CA SER A 112 0.69 -0.02 -14.32
C SER A 112 1.61 0.98 -13.64
N ALA A 113 1.31 1.30 -12.38
CA ALA A 113 2.21 1.99 -11.48
C ALA A 113 2.17 1.34 -10.10
N VAL A 114 3.20 1.60 -9.30
CA VAL A 114 3.26 1.12 -7.91
C VAL A 114 3.13 2.33 -6.99
N LEU A 115 2.17 2.24 -6.07
CA LEU A 115 2.00 3.19 -4.97
C LEU A 115 2.40 2.49 -3.68
N LYS A 116 3.20 3.14 -2.84
CA LYS A 116 3.48 2.64 -1.49
C LYS A 116 2.50 3.26 -0.51
N ILE A 117 1.67 2.46 0.14
CA ILE A 117 0.62 2.93 1.06
C ILE A 117 0.77 2.25 2.42
N SER A 118 0.86 3.03 3.49
CA SER A 118 0.86 2.55 4.87
C SER A 118 -0.52 2.47 5.47
N GLY A 119 -0.69 1.50 6.36
CA GLY A 119 -1.80 1.37 7.29
C GLY A 119 -1.32 0.63 8.52
N GLY A 120 -2.00 -0.45 8.90
CA GLY A 120 -1.60 -1.33 9.98
C GLY A 120 -2.40 -1.12 11.26
N LYS A 121 -2.14 -2.02 12.22
CA LYS A 121 -2.95 -2.15 13.45
C LYS A 121 -2.97 -0.88 14.29
N CYS A 122 -1.86 -0.14 14.35
CA CYS A 122 -1.76 1.09 15.14
C CYS A 122 -1.81 2.38 14.30
N ALA A 123 -2.22 2.30 13.02
CA ALA A 123 -2.44 3.48 12.19
C ALA A 123 -3.89 3.96 12.32
N CYS A 124 -4.07 5.28 12.50
CA CYS A 124 -5.40 5.89 12.51
C CYS A 124 -6.00 5.99 11.10
N HIS A 125 -5.16 6.28 10.11
CA HIS A 125 -5.55 6.45 8.72
C HIS A 125 -4.49 5.85 7.80
N ILE A 126 -4.89 5.53 6.58
CA ILE A 126 -3.94 5.21 5.54
C ILE A 126 -3.15 6.45 5.11
N ALA A 127 -1.95 6.24 4.56
CA ALA A 127 -1.16 7.31 3.96
C ALA A 127 -0.40 6.82 2.74
N LYS A 128 -0.42 7.61 1.65
CA LYS A 128 0.46 7.39 0.50
C LYS A 128 1.88 7.84 0.89
N LEU A 129 2.80 6.90 0.94
CA LEU A 129 4.22 7.15 1.21
C LEU A 129 4.98 7.53 -0.06
N SER A 130 4.65 6.91 -1.19
CA SER A 130 5.26 7.22 -2.49
C SER A 130 4.41 6.69 -3.66
N GLY A 131 4.80 7.09 -4.88
CA GLY A 131 4.15 6.69 -6.13
C GLY A 131 3.40 7.86 -6.80
N PRO A 132 3.09 7.71 -8.09
CA PRO A 132 2.52 8.79 -8.89
C PRO A 132 1.06 9.05 -8.52
N ASP A 133 0.60 10.29 -8.77
CA ASP A 133 -0.81 10.66 -8.70
C ASP A 133 -1.58 10.35 -9.99
N GLN A 134 -0.86 10.06 -11.08
CA GLN A 134 -1.44 9.76 -12.37
C GLN A 134 -0.63 8.74 -13.19
N ILE A 135 -1.34 8.01 -14.06
CA ILE A 135 -0.78 7.12 -15.08
C ILE A 135 -1.20 7.69 -16.44
N ALA A 136 -0.24 8.15 -17.23
CA ALA A 136 -0.48 8.69 -18.57
C ALA A 136 -0.31 7.61 -19.63
N PHE A 137 -1.25 7.49 -20.57
CA PHE A 137 -1.13 6.69 -21.78
C PHE A 137 -0.43 7.46 -22.91
N ASP A 138 0.07 6.74 -23.91
CA ASP A 138 0.78 7.32 -25.05
C ASP A 138 -0.16 7.84 -26.16
#